data_AF-A0A4V2UIY5-F1
#
_entry.id   AF-A0A4V2UIY5-F1
#
_cell.length_a   1.000
_cell.length_b   1.000
_cell.length_c   1.000
_cell.angle_alpha   90.00
_cell.angle_beta   90.00
_cell.angle_gamma   90.00
#
_symmetry.space_group_name_H-M   'P 1'
#
loop_
_entity.id
_entity.type
_entity.pdbx_description
1 polymer ?
#
loop_
_entity_poly.entity_id
_entity_poly.type
_entity_poly.pdbx_seq_one_letter_code
_entity_poly.pdbx_strand_id
1 'polypeptide(L)'
;MRMTDEEYFRSCIAKERQLAHLLGHHNIEELYESAGTLWAGNKALPKWTRDWKACGQLLAQYELPVAFIKEAGQEHSTSVQIGNIKICLTDHPNAERAIMFGIVKAVISSLEHHKNHKTAQA
;
A
#
# COMPACT_ATOMS: atom_id res chain seq x y z
N MET A 1 -6.90 18.97 -6.66
CA MET A 1 -8.25 18.43 -6.42
C MET A 1 -8.11 17.41 -5.30
N ARG A 2 -8.68 17.65 -4.11
CA ARG A 2 -8.56 16.72 -2.99
C ARG A 2 -9.45 15.51 -3.28
N MET A 3 -8.89 14.32 -3.28
CA MET A 3 -9.61 13.06 -3.46
C MET A 3 -10.66 12.92 -2.35
N THR A 4 -11.88 12.50 -2.69
CA THR A 4 -12.92 12.27 -1.68
C THR A 4 -12.57 11.06 -0.81
N ASP A 5 -13.13 10.98 0.39
CA ASP A 5 -12.88 9.86 1.32
C ASP A 5 -13.30 8.51 0.71
N GLU A 6 -14.37 8.50 -0.09
CA GLU A 6 -14.84 7.30 -0.79
C GLU A 6 -13.86 6.85 -1.88
N GLU A 7 -13.39 7.78 -2.72
CA GLU A 7 -12.37 7.48 -3.73
C GLU A 7 -11.09 6.97 -3.07
N TYR A 8 -10.67 7.61 -1.97
CA TYR A 8 -9.50 7.20 -1.20
C TYR A 8 -9.65 5.76 -0.69
N PHE A 9 -10.80 5.43 -0.12
CA PHE A 9 -11.10 4.09 0.35
C PHE A 9 -11.09 3.06 -0.79
N ARG A 10 -11.72 3.36 -1.93
CA ARG A 10 -11.71 2.47 -3.11
C ARG A 10 -10.28 2.23 -3.62
N SER A 11 -9.43 3.25 -3.62
CA SER A 11 -8.02 3.14 -3.98
C SER A 11 -7.24 2.24 -3.02
N CYS A 12 -7.50 2.37 -1.72
CA CYS A 12 -6.94 1.48 -0.69
C CYS A 12 -7.29 0.01 -0.96
N ILE A 13 -8.57 -0.30 -1.18
CA ILE A 13 -9.02 -1.67 -1.46
C ILE A 13 -8.41 -2.22 -2.76
N ALA A 14 -8.36 -1.40 -3.81
CA ALA A 14 -7.74 -1.79 -5.07
C ALA A 14 -6.25 -2.17 -4.90
N LYS A 15 -5.50 -1.39 -4.10
CA LYS A 15 -4.09 -1.70 -3.81
C LYS A 15 -3.92 -2.92 -2.91
N GLU A 16 -4.77 -3.10 -1.91
CA GLU A 16 -4.75 -4.32 -1.08
C GLU A 16 -5.05 -5.57 -1.90
N ARG A 17 -6.00 -5.51 -2.84
CA ARG A 17 -6.32 -6.62 -3.74
C ARG A 17 -5.14 -6.95 -4.67
N GLN A 18 -4.52 -5.92 -5.25
CA GLN A 18 -3.32 -6.08 -6.08
C GLN A 18 -2.18 -6.75 -5.28
N LEU A 19 -1.90 -6.25 -4.07
CA LEU A 19 -0.88 -6.84 -3.20
C LEU A 19 -1.20 -8.29 -2.89
N ALA A 20 -2.43 -8.61 -2.52
CA ALA A 20 -2.84 -9.96 -2.19
C ALA A 20 -2.63 -10.94 -3.37
N HIS A 21 -2.94 -10.52 -4.60
CA HIS A 21 -2.63 -11.33 -5.79
C HIS A 21 -1.12 -11.57 -5.97
N LEU A 22 -0.29 -10.55 -5.74
CA LEU A 22 1.17 -10.67 -5.84
C LEU A 22 1.76 -11.55 -4.74
N LEU A 23 1.11 -11.62 -3.58
CA LEU A 23 1.46 -12.54 -2.49
C LEU A 23 0.96 -13.98 -2.71
N GLY A 24 0.28 -14.26 -3.83
CA GLY A 24 -0.20 -15.59 -4.17
C GLY A 24 -1.58 -15.95 -3.63
N HIS A 25 -2.35 -14.96 -3.15
CA HIS A 25 -3.76 -15.19 -2.84
C HIS A 25 -4.59 -15.26 -4.14
N HIS A 26 -5.42 -16.29 -4.23
CA HIS A 26 -6.35 -16.53 -5.35
C HIS A 26 -7.80 -16.39 -4.87
N ASN A 27 -8.72 -16.19 -5.81
CA ASN A 27 -10.17 -16.03 -5.55
C ASN A 27 -10.44 -14.95 -4.48
N ILE A 28 -9.91 -13.75 -4.73
CA ILE A 28 -10.04 -12.63 -3.79
C ILE A 28 -11.40 -11.97 -3.98
N GLU A 29 -12.23 -12.04 -2.95
CA GLU A 29 -13.59 -11.50 -2.96
C GLU A 29 -13.75 -10.39 -1.94
N GLU A 30 -14.65 -9.45 -2.22
CA GLU A 30 -15.13 -8.46 -1.26
C GLU A 30 -16.60 -8.76 -1.01
N LEU A 31 -16.91 -9.29 0.18
CA LEU A 31 -18.28 -9.65 0.54
C LEU A 31 -19.08 -8.39 0.87
N TYR A 32 -20.31 -8.31 0.38
CA TYR A 32 -21.21 -7.16 0.59
C TYR A 32 -21.42 -6.84 2.08
N GLU A 33 -21.47 -7.88 2.92
CA GLU A 33 -21.66 -7.77 4.38
C GLU A 33 -20.41 -7.29 5.13
N SER A 34 -19.26 -7.18 4.45
CA SER A 34 -17.97 -6.79 5.03
C SER A 34 -17.24 -5.79 4.14
N ALA A 35 -17.88 -4.66 3.85
CA ALA A 35 -17.36 -3.61 2.98
C ALA A 35 -15.89 -3.27 3.27
N GLY A 36 -15.06 -3.33 2.23
CA GLY A 36 -13.63 -3.14 2.30
C GLY A 36 -12.87 -4.19 3.12
N THR A 37 -13.37 -5.41 3.25
CA THR A 37 -12.58 -6.55 3.73
C THR A 37 -12.45 -7.53 2.57
N LEU A 38 -11.20 -7.84 2.22
CA LEU A 38 -10.90 -8.82 1.19
C LEU A 38 -10.82 -10.21 1.82
N TRP A 39 -11.30 -11.21 1.10
CA TRP A 39 -11.32 -12.61 1.53
C TRP A 39 -10.62 -13.46 0.49
N ALA A 40 -9.81 -14.42 0.93
CA ALA A 40 -9.26 -15.48 0.08
C ALA A 40 -9.85 -16.81 0.55
N GLY A 41 -10.90 -17.27 -0.14
CA GLY A 41 -11.79 -18.32 0.38
C GLY A 41 -12.39 -17.91 1.73
N ASN A 42 -12.28 -18.76 2.75
CA ASN A 42 -12.87 -18.50 4.07
C ASN A 42 -11.96 -17.66 5.00
N LYS A 43 -10.86 -17.09 4.48
CA LYS A 43 -9.90 -16.33 5.29
C LYS A 43 -9.95 -14.85 4.95
N ALA A 44 -10.27 -14.03 5.95
CA ALA A 44 -10.13 -12.58 5.84
C ALA A 44 -8.66 -12.19 5.68
N LEU A 45 -8.39 -11.37 4.69
CA LEU A 45 -7.06 -10.82 4.43
C LEU A 45 -6.80 -9.57 5.29
N PRO A 46 -5.53 -9.30 5.63
CA PRO A 46 -5.17 -8.09 6.35
C PRO A 46 -5.52 -6.81 5.58
N LYS A 47 -5.91 -5.76 6.30
CA LYS A 47 -6.19 -4.44 5.73
C LYS A 47 -4.91 -3.62 5.66
N TRP A 48 -3.97 -3.99 4.80
CA TRP A 48 -2.58 -3.46 4.82
C TRP A 48 -2.46 -1.93 4.69
N THR A 49 -3.40 -1.26 4.05
CA THR A 49 -3.39 0.22 3.93
C THR A 49 -4.08 0.91 5.10
N ARG A 50 -4.70 0.14 6.00
CA ARG A 50 -5.60 0.65 7.04
C ARG A 50 -5.30 0.15 8.46
N ASP A 51 -4.51 -0.92 8.59
CA ASP A 51 -4.06 -1.51 9.84
C ASP A 51 -2.53 -1.51 9.92
N TRP A 52 -1.99 -0.78 10.89
CA TRP A 52 -0.56 -0.66 11.12
C TRP A 52 0.10 -2.00 11.48
N LYS A 53 -0.59 -2.89 12.19
CA LYS A 53 -0.01 -4.19 12.57
C LYS A 53 0.29 -5.03 11.33
N ALA A 54 -0.62 -5.03 10.36
CA ALA A 54 -0.44 -5.69 9.08
C ALA A 54 0.60 -4.97 8.20
N CYS A 55 0.56 -3.64 8.19
CA CYS A 55 1.47 -2.83 7.37
C CYS A 55 2.93 -2.90 7.84
N GLY A 56 3.17 -2.87 9.15
CA GLY A 56 4.51 -2.91 9.73
C GLY A 56 5.26 -4.22 9.44
N GLN A 57 4.53 -5.33 9.33
CA GLN A 57 5.10 -6.61 8.91
C GLN A 57 5.68 -6.53 7.48
N LEU A 58 5.00 -5.84 6.57
CA LEU A 58 5.49 -5.64 5.20
C LEU A 58 6.77 -4.80 5.17
N LEU A 59 6.82 -3.73 5.97
CA LEU A 59 8.00 -2.87 6.03
C LEU A 59 9.24 -3.65 6.46
N ALA A 60 9.11 -4.48 7.50
CA ALA A 60 10.20 -5.31 7.99
C ALA A 60 10.57 -6.45 7.02
N GLN A 61 9.58 -7.14 6.45
CA GLN A 61 9.80 -8.28 5.56
C GLN A 61 10.48 -7.89 4.25
N TYR A 62 10.19 -6.70 3.72
CA TYR A 62 10.73 -6.20 2.45
C TYR A 62 11.82 -5.15 2.64
N GLU A 63 12.29 -4.96 3.88
CA GLU A 63 13.38 -4.05 4.27
C GLU A 63 13.24 -2.64 3.64
N LEU A 64 12.02 -2.10 3.66
CA LEU A 64 11.73 -0.86 2.94
C LEU A 64 12.30 0.36 3.65
N PRO A 65 13.16 1.18 3.00
CA PRO A 65 13.61 2.43 3.56
C PRO A 65 12.48 3.46 3.56
N VAL A 66 12.34 4.21 4.66
CA VAL A 66 11.36 5.30 4.80
C VAL A 66 12.10 6.59 5.11
N ALA A 67 11.92 7.61 4.27
CA ALA A 67 12.54 8.91 4.45
C ALA A 67 11.52 10.03 4.24
N PHE A 68 11.41 10.93 5.21
CA PHE A 68 10.58 12.13 5.09
C PHE A 68 11.34 13.20 4.30
N ILE A 69 10.72 13.70 3.23
CA ILE A 69 11.30 14.72 2.36
C ILE A 69 10.77 16.07 2.79
N LYS A 70 11.70 16.93 3.18
CA LYS A 70 11.46 18.30 3.62
C LYS A 70 12.01 19.28 2.58
N GLU A 71 11.17 20.19 2.11
CA GLU A 71 11.61 21.26 1.22
C GLU A 71 12.20 22.43 2.03
N ALA A 72 13.11 23.17 1.40
CA ALA A 72 13.77 24.31 2.03
C ALA A 72 12.74 25.36 2.47
N GLY A 73 12.81 25.78 3.74
CA GLY A 73 11.92 26.80 4.30
C GLY A 73 10.58 26.28 4.85
N GLN A 74 10.32 24.97 4.81
CA GLN A 74 9.15 24.40 5.48
C GLN A 74 9.49 23.91 6.89
N GLU A 75 8.50 23.85 7.78
CA GLU A 75 8.68 23.31 9.14
C GLU A 75 8.51 21.78 9.15
N HIS A 76 7.50 21.31 8.41
CA HIS A 76 7.14 19.89 8.28
C HIS A 76 7.47 19.34 6.89
N SER A 77 7.57 18.02 6.79
CA SER A 77 7.74 17.34 5.50
C SER A 77 6.43 17.32 4.73
N THR A 78 6.49 17.51 3.41
CA THR A 78 5.32 17.46 2.51
C THR A 78 5.17 16.11 1.82
N SER A 79 6.25 15.34 1.75
CA SER A 79 6.24 14.04 1.11
C SER A 79 7.09 13.03 1.87
N VAL A 80 6.82 11.75 1.62
CA VAL A 80 7.58 10.63 2.15
C VAL A 80 8.04 9.75 0.99
N GLN A 81 9.31 9.37 1.02
CA GLN A 81 9.92 8.38 0.14
C GLN A 81 9.87 7.02 0.85
N ILE A 82 9.30 6.02 0.19
CA ILE A 82 9.24 4.64 0.68
C ILE A 82 9.77 3.73 -0.42
N GLY A 83 10.99 3.22 -0.24
CA GLY A 83 11.73 2.59 -1.35
C GLY A 83 11.86 3.54 -2.55
N ASN A 84 11.38 3.10 -3.71
CA ASN A 84 11.34 3.88 -4.95
C ASN A 84 10.07 4.74 -5.11
N ILE A 85 9.12 4.68 -4.17
CA ILE A 85 7.84 5.39 -4.26
C ILE A 85 7.90 6.68 -3.46
N LYS A 86 7.58 7.81 -4.11
CA LYS A 86 7.32 9.08 -3.43
C LYS A 86 5.80 9.28 -3.26
N ILE A 87 5.36 9.62 -2.05
CA ILE A 87 3.97 9.93 -1.71
C ILE A 87 3.88 11.34 -1.17
N CYS A 88 2.94 12.14 -1.67
CA CYS A 88 2.62 13.44 -1.11
C CYS A 88 1.66 13.27 0.08
N LEU A 89 1.99 13.82 1.24
CA LEU A 89 1.19 13.61 2.46
C LEU A 89 -0.18 14.29 2.39
N THR A 90 -0.34 15.34 1.58
CA THR A 90 -1.58 16.10 1.44
C THR A 90 -2.64 15.40 0.59
N ASP A 91 -2.26 14.38 -0.18
CA ASP A 91 -3.18 13.60 -1.02
C ASP A 91 -3.97 12.55 -0.21
N HIS A 92 -3.67 12.45 1.09
CA HIS A 92 -4.23 11.45 1.99
C HIS A 92 -4.97 12.12 3.17
N PRO A 93 -5.86 11.39 3.86
CA PRO A 93 -6.57 11.93 5.02
C PRO A 93 -5.63 12.38 6.15
N ASN A 94 -4.52 11.67 6.35
CA ASN A 94 -3.46 12.02 7.29
C ASN A 94 -2.13 11.35 6.90
N ALA A 95 -1.05 11.71 7.59
CA ALA A 95 0.29 11.21 7.31
C ALA A 95 0.41 9.67 7.51
N GLU A 96 -0.21 9.10 8.53
CA GLU A 96 -0.17 7.66 8.76
C GLU A 96 -0.81 6.88 7.59
N ARG A 97 -1.94 7.37 7.08
CA ARG A 97 -2.63 6.82 5.91
C ARG A 97 -1.76 6.91 4.65
N ALA A 98 -1.08 8.04 4.46
CA ALA A 98 -0.12 8.20 3.37
C ALA A 98 1.02 7.19 3.44
N ILE A 99 1.59 6.98 4.64
CA ILE A 99 2.70 6.06 4.85
C ILE A 99 2.25 4.61 4.61
N MET A 100 1.15 4.16 5.23
CA MET A 100 0.64 2.80 5.02
C MET A 100 0.33 2.51 3.54
N PHE A 101 -0.29 3.47 2.85
CA PHE A 101 -0.55 3.36 1.42
C PHE A 101 0.74 3.31 0.59
N GLY A 102 1.74 4.13 0.94
CA GLY A 102 3.06 4.13 0.31
C GLY A 102 3.83 2.84 0.51
N ILE A 103 3.79 2.24 1.70
CA ILE A 103 4.39 0.92 2.00
C ILE A 103 3.80 -0.13 1.06
N VAL A 104 2.47 -0.21 0.97
CA VAL A 104 1.81 -1.18 0.09
C VAL A 104 2.21 -0.97 -1.38
N LYS A 105 2.26 0.29 -1.86
CA LYS A 105 2.73 0.59 -3.22
C LYS A 105 4.19 0.18 -3.46
N ALA A 106 5.07 0.39 -2.48
CA ALA A 106 6.48 0.03 -2.59
C ALA A 106 6.67 -1.50 -2.64
N VAL A 107 5.94 -2.25 -1.80
CA VAL A 107 5.96 -3.72 -1.85
C VAL A 107 5.44 -4.23 -3.19
N ILE A 108 4.30 -3.71 -3.67
CA ILE A 108 3.75 -4.05 -4.98
C ILE A 108 4.81 -3.84 -6.07
N SER A 109 5.43 -2.66 -6.12
CA SER A 109 6.46 -2.34 -7.10
C SER A 109 7.63 -3.32 -7.01
N SER A 110 8.12 -3.63 -5.80
CA SER A 110 9.18 -4.62 -5.59
C SER A 110 8.78 -6.00 -6.15
N LEU A 111 7.60 -6.50 -5.80
CA LEU A 111 7.11 -7.81 -6.23
C LEU A 111 6.92 -7.89 -7.76
N GLU A 112 6.41 -6.83 -8.38
CA GLU A 112 6.24 -6.75 -9.84
C GLU A 112 7.58 -6.75 -10.57
N HIS A 113 8.58 -6.00 -10.08
CA HIS A 113 9.93 -6.03 -10.63
C HIS A 113 10.58 -7.42 -10.50
N HIS A 114 10.45 -8.08 -9.35
CA HIS A 114 10.98 -9.44 -9.17
C HIS A 114 10.32 -10.47 -10.09
N LYS A 115 9.00 -10.35 -10.32
CA LYS A 115 8.28 -11.24 -11.23
C LYS A 115 8.74 -11.06 -12.68
N ASN A 116 8.96 -9.82 -13.12
CA ASN A 116 9.43 -9.53 -14.47
C ASN A 116 10.87 -10.02 -14.72
N HIS A 117 11.74 -9.96 -13.71
CA HIS A 117 13.09 -10.53 -13.82
C HIS A 117 13.09 -12.06 -13.95
N LYS A 118 12.17 -12.77 -13.27
CA LYS A 118 12.06 -14.24 -13.39
C LYS A 118 11.54 -14.68 -14.75
N THR A 119 10.61 -13.93 -15.34
CA THR A 119 10.05 -14.26 -16.67
C THR A 119 11.02 -13.94 -17.81
N ALA A 120 11.89 -12.94 -17.65
CA ALA A 120 12.89 -12.58 -18.65
C ALA A 120 14.11 -13.54 -18.73
N GLN A 121 14.21 -14.50 -17.81
CA GLN A 121 15.29 -15.49 -17.75
C GLN A 121 14.82 -16.93 -18.06
N ALA A 122 13.56 -17.11 -18.46
CA ALA A 122 12.97 -18.39 -18.89
C ALA A 122 12.86 -18.45 -20.42
#